data_AF-A0A066Z285-F1
#
_entry.id   AF-A0A066Z285-F1
#
_cell.length_a   1.000
_cell.length_b   1.000
_cell.length_c   1.000
_cell.angle_alpha   90.00
_cell.angle_beta   90.00
_cell.angle_gamma   90.00
#
_symmetry.space_group_name_H-M   'P 1'
#
loop_
_entity.id
_entity.type
_entity.pdbx_description
1 polymer ?
#
loop_
_entity_poly.entity_id
_entity_poly.type
_entity_poly.pdbx_seq_one_letter_code
_entity_poly.pdbx_strand_id
1 'polypeptide(L)'
;MGMVGHSGGGSTALQAMHDDPRIAAAVNMDGQLHFPGPDGRTGVHLTDVAEQGLDRPFLLLGTRADDSGPHQQQPGWDALWKHSTGWHADFTLDGSRHGSYTDAETLLPQLARQGAIAPGTLRNDIGDIRPDRAVLATRTYVAAFFDHWLRGHDTHLLDGPSARFPEMVHQP
;
A
#
# COMPACT_ATOMS: atom_id res chain seq x y z
N MET A 1 2.85 -16.78 -9.23
CA MET A 1 1.67 -16.47 -8.39
C MET A 1 1.75 -15.02 -7.94
N GLY A 2 0.64 -14.39 -7.52
CA GLY A 2 0.68 -13.03 -6.95
C GLY A 2 0.50 -13.05 -5.44
N MET A 3 1.07 -12.07 -4.73
CA MET A 3 0.83 -11.87 -3.29
C MET A 3 0.45 -10.42 -2.99
N VAL A 4 -0.50 -10.22 -2.10
CA VAL A 4 -0.97 -8.89 -1.69
C VAL A 4 -1.27 -8.93 -0.20
N GLY A 5 -0.95 -7.85 0.51
CA GLY A 5 -1.30 -7.73 1.91
C GLY A 5 -1.38 -6.27 2.36
N HIS A 6 -2.04 -6.09 3.50
CA HIS A 6 -2.19 -4.81 4.19
C HIS A 6 -1.29 -4.76 5.43
N SER A 7 -0.74 -3.58 5.72
CA SER A 7 0.11 -3.35 6.89
C SER A 7 1.27 -4.34 6.93
N GLY A 8 1.54 -5.01 8.05
CA GLY A 8 2.54 -6.08 8.13
C GLY A 8 2.37 -7.21 7.10
N GLY A 9 1.15 -7.44 6.61
CA GLY A 9 0.88 -8.35 5.50
C GLY A 9 1.42 -7.86 4.16
N GLY A 10 1.45 -6.54 3.93
CA GLY A 10 2.04 -5.93 2.74
C GLY A 10 3.56 -6.03 2.76
N SER A 11 4.18 -5.78 3.91
CA SER A 11 5.61 -6.04 4.15
C SER A 11 5.95 -7.51 3.91
N THR A 12 5.11 -8.42 4.43
CA THR A 12 5.25 -9.87 4.24
C THR A 12 5.12 -10.27 2.77
N ALA A 13 4.21 -9.65 2.00
CA ALA A 13 4.05 -9.97 0.58
C ALA A 13 5.32 -9.67 -0.23
N LEU A 14 5.97 -8.53 0.06
CA LEU A 14 7.23 -8.17 -0.59
C LEU A 14 8.40 -9.04 -0.12
N GLN A 15 8.53 -9.27 1.18
CA GLN A 15 9.58 -10.14 1.71
C GLN A 15 9.44 -11.59 1.21
N ALA A 16 8.22 -12.12 1.17
CA ALA A 16 7.98 -13.43 0.60
C ALA A 16 8.38 -13.47 -0.88
N MET A 17 8.08 -12.42 -1.66
CA MET A 17 8.52 -12.35 -3.06
C MET A 17 10.04 -12.32 -3.19
N HIS A 18 10.73 -11.59 -2.33
CA HIS A 18 12.18 -11.59 -2.24
C HIS A 18 12.73 -13.00 -2.00
N ASP A 19 12.17 -13.73 -1.04
CA ASP A 19 12.69 -15.04 -0.61
C ASP A 19 12.25 -16.21 -1.50
N ASP A 20 11.13 -16.08 -2.23
CA ASP A 20 10.54 -17.15 -3.03
C ASP A 20 10.38 -16.75 -4.51
N PRO A 21 11.13 -17.38 -5.44
CA PRO A 21 11.08 -17.06 -6.86
C PRO A 21 9.74 -17.41 -7.53
N ARG A 22 8.84 -18.15 -6.87
CA ARG A 22 7.52 -18.53 -7.43
C ARG A 22 6.49 -17.39 -7.37
N ILE A 23 6.74 -16.36 -6.57
CA ILE A 23 5.91 -15.16 -6.50
C ILE A 23 6.38 -14.20 -7.60
N ALA A 24 5.52 -13.97 -8.58
CA ALA A 24 5.87 -13.25 -9.80
C ALA A 24 5.55 -11.74 -9.70
N ALA A 25 4.66 -11.35 -8.78
CA ALA A 25 4.24 -9.97 -8.58
C ALA A 25 3.68 -9.78 -7.17
N ALA A 26 3.93 -8.63 -6.53
CA ALA A 26 3.44 -8.37 -5.18
C ALA A 26 2.91 -6.94 -4.95
N VAL A 27 1.93 -6.81 -4.04
CA VAL A 27 1.34 -5.51 -3.66
C VAL A 27 1.48 -5.31 -2.15
N ASN A 28 2.03 -4.15 -1.78
CA ASN A 28 2.09 -3.69 -0.40
C ASN A 28 1.09 -2.55 -0.18
N MET A 29 0.02 -2.83 0.56
CA MET A 29 -0.93 -1.83 1.01
C MET A 29 -0.55 -1.32 2.38
N ASP A 30 0.12 -0.18 2.42
CA ASP A 30 0.40 0.57 3.65
C ASP A 30 1.24 -0.19 4.69
N GLY A 31 2.15 -1.05 4.25
CA GLY A 31 3.06 -1.82 5.09
C GLY A 31 4.47 -1.24 5.14
N GLN A 32 4.98 -0.94 6.33
CA GLN A 32 6.33 -0.44 6.52
C GLN A 32 7.38 -1.52 6.24
N LEU A 33 8.49 -1.12 5.62
CA LEU A 33 9.67 -1.96 5.37
C LEU A 33 10.88 -1.55 6.23
N HIS A 34 10.60 -0.90 7.35
CA HIS A 34 11.60 -0.47 8.30
C HIS A 34 11.02 -0.49 9.71
N PHE A 35 11.91 -0.56 10.70
CA PHE A 35 11.56 -0.54 12.11
C PHE A 35 12.48 0.44 12.85
N PRO A 36 12.08 0.95 14.03
CA PRO A 36 12.97 1.74 14.87
C PRO A 36 14.30 1.01 15.13
N GLY A 37 15.39 1.77 15.19
CA GLY A 37 16.70 1.21 15.55
C GLY A 37 16.71 0.54 16.94
N PRO A 38 17.76 -0.26 17.26
CA PRO A 38 17.82 -1.06 18.49
C PRO A 38 17.70 -0.27 19.80
N ASP A 39 18.04 1.03 19.78
CA ASP A 39 17.91 1.93 20.93
C ASP A 39 16.51 2.54 21.07
N GLY A 40 15.61 2.28 20.11
CA GLY A 40 14.26 2.83 20.00
C GLY A 40 14.21 4.36 19.84
N ARG A 41 15.34 5.00 19.57
CA ARG A 41 15.51 6.45 19.65
C ARG A 41 16.20 7.06 18.44
N THR A 42 17.08 6.32 17.77
CA THR A 42 17.84 6.82 16.62
C THR A 42 17.92 5.79 15.51
N GLY A 43 17.84 6.27 14.27
CA GLY A 43 17.95 5.43 13.07
C GLY A 43 16.75 4.52 12.81
N VAL A 44 16.85 3.77 11.71
CA VAL A 44 15.89 2.74 11.32
C VAL A 44 16.65 1.48 10.89
N HIS A 45 16.08 0.32 11.17
CA HIS A 45 16.51 -0.96 10.62
C HIS A 45 15.62 -1.29 9.42
N LEU A 46 16.23 -1.52 8.26
CA LEU A 46 15.52 -1.89 7.03
C LEU A 46 15.28 -3.40 7.01
N THR A 47 14.19 -3.84 6.40
CA THR A 47 13.99 -5.26 6.06
C THR A 47 14.91 -5.69 4.92
N ASP A 48 15.26 -6.97 4.84
CA ASP A 48 16.09 -7.54 3.76
C ASP A 48 15.59 -7.13 2.36
N VAL A 49 14.28 -7.22 2.10
CA VAL A 49 13.71 -6.82 0.80
C VAL A 49 13.93 -5.33 0.47
N ALA A 50 14.00 -4.46 1.47
CA ALA A 50 14.27 -3.03 1.26
C ALA A 50 15.76 -2.77 1.02
N GLU A 51 16.65 -3.53 1.65
CA GLU A 51 18.10 -3.42 1.44
C GLU A 51 18.55 -4.02 0.10
N GLN A 52 17.91 -5.11 -0.32
CA GLN A 52 18.32 -5.90 -1.48
C GLN A 52 17.51 -5.61 -2.74
N GLY A 53 16.31 -5.04 -2.60
CA GLY A 53 15.43 -4.70 -3.71
C GLY A 53 14.69 -5.90 -4.30
N LEU A 54 13.90 -5.62 -5.35
CA LEU A 54 13.18 -6.62 -6.13
C LEU A 54 13.49 -6.47 -7.63
N ASP A 55 13.59 -7.61 -8.31
CA ASP A 55 13.82 -7.73 -9.75
C ASP A 55 12.52 -8.02 -10.54
N ARG A 56 11.42 -8.20 -9.81
CA ARG A 56 10.08 -8.55 -10.31
C ARG A 56 9.09 -7.43 -9.96
N PRO A 57 7.93 -7.35 -10.66
CA PRO A 57 6.99 -6.27 -10.47
C PRO A 57 6.42 -6.14 -9.05
N PHE A 58 6.35 -4.91 -8.52
CA PHE A 58 5.62 -4.63 -7.28
C PHE A 58 4.86 -3.31 -7.32
N LEU A 59 3.83 -3.20 -6.48
CA LEU A 59 3.02 -1.99 -6.33
C LEU A 59 2.97 -1.56 -4.86
N LEU A 60 3.27 -0.30 -4.62
CA LEU A 60 3.16 0.33 -3.31
C LEU A 60 1.89 1.18 -3.26
N LEU A 61 1.04 0.93 -2.26
CA LEU A 61 -0.23 1.61 -2.06
C LEU A 61 -0.25 2.24 -0.65
N GLY A 62 0.07 3.53 -0.54
CA GLY A 62 0.16 4.27 0.72
C GLY A 62 -1.13 4.98 1.11
N THR A 63 -1.23 5.41 2.36
CA THR A 63 -2.33 6.22 2.89
C THR A 63 -1.85 7.61 3.31
N ARG A 64 -2.74 8.43 3.88
CA ARG A 64 -2.37 9.69 4.56
C ARG A 64 -2.32 9.52 6.09
N ALA A 65 -2.05 8.30 6.56
CA ALA A 65 -1.64 8.07 7.94
C ALA A 65 -0.29 8.74 8.24
N ASP A 66 -0.02 9.06 9.51
CA ASP A 66 1.15 9.86 9.90
C ASP A 66 2.49 9.12 9.64
N ASP A 67 2.43 7.80 9.57
CA ASP A 67 3.55 6.87 9.36
C ASP A 67 3.49 6.17 8.00
N SER A 68 2.74 6.76 7.06
CA SER A 68 2.52 6.31 5.69
C SER A 68 2.80 7.45 4.69
N GLY A 69 2.56 7.18 3.42
CA GLY A 69 2.63 8.14 2.33
C GLY A 69 3.42 7.59 1.15
N PRO A 70 3.93 8.48 0.29
CA PRO A 70 4.74 8.07 -0.86
C PRO A 70 6.09 7.51 -0.41
N HIS A 71 6.76 6.77 -1.29
CA HIS A 71 8.02 6.07 -0.98
C HIS A 71 9.09 7.01 -0.44
N GLN A 72 9.18 8.25 -0.96
CA GLN A 72 10.17 9.24 -0.51
C GLN A 72 10.00 9.67 0.96
N GLN A 73 8.83 9.42 1.56
CA GLN A 73 8.55 9.76 2.96
C GLN A 73 8.77 8.58 3.91
N GLN A 74 8.99 7.38 3.40
CA GLN A 74 9.14 6.17 4.19
C GLN A 74 10.53 5.55 3.95
N PRO A 75 11.43 5.54 4.94
CA PRO A 75 12.80 5.03 4.75
C PRO A 75 12.88 3.64 4.12
N GLY A 76 11.98 2.73 4.52
CA GLY A 76 11.90 1.38 3.95
C GLY A 76 11.44 1.33 2.49
N TRP A 77 10.46 2.15 2.11
CA TRP A 77 10.01 2.20 0.71
C TRP A 77 11.00 2.94 -0.17
N ASP A 78 11.61 4.02 0.32
CA ASP A 78 12.66 4.76 -0.38
C ASP A 78 13.87 3.85 -0.69
N ALA A 79 14.30 3.03 0.29
CA ALA A 79 15.36 2.05 0.08
C ALA A 79 14.95 0.98 -0.94
N LEU A 80 13.76 0.38 -0.78
CA LEU A 80 13.24 -0.59 -1.74
C LEU A 80 13.21 -0.03 -3.16
N TRP A 81 12.70 1.19 -3.33
CA TRP A 81 12.59 1.88 -4.62
C TRP A 81 13.96 2.02 -5.29
N LYS A 82 14.97 2.49 -4.54
CA LYS A 82 16.34 2.69 -5.05
C LYS A 82 17.07 1.40 -5.39
N HIS A 83 16.81 0.32 -4.65
CA HIS A 83 17.51 -0.95 -4.83
C HIS A 83 16.80 -1.89 -5.82
N SER A 84 15.57 -1.57 -6.24
CA SER A 84 14.81 -2.42 -7.15
C SER A 84 15.08 -2.12 -8.62
N THR A 85 15.01 -3.16 -9.44
CA THR A 85 15.17 -3.09 -10.90
C THR A 85 13.94 -3.59 -11.66
N GLY A 86 13.08 -4.36 -11.00
CA GLY A 86 11.78 -4.74 -11.53
C GLY A 86 10.87 -3.54 -11.69
N TRP A 87 9.81 -3.67 -12.49
CA TRP A 87 8.80 -2.63 -12.61
C TRP A 87 8.21 -2.29 -11.24
N HIS A 88 8.02 -1.01 -10.96
CA HIS A 88 7.37 -0.58 -9.74
C HIS A 88 6.63 0.74 -9.91
N ALA A 89 5.59 0.91 -9.11
CA ALA A 89 4.83 2.14 -9.02
C ALA A 89 4.38 2.38 -7.58
N ASP A 90 4.13 3.65 -7.28
CA ASP A 90 3.70 4.13 -5.97
C ASP A 90 2.49 5.05 -6.14
N PHE A 91 1.42 4.70 -5.42
CA PHE A 91 0.22 5.50 -5.33
C PHE A 91 -0.19 5.70 -3.87
N THR A 92 -0.63 6.90 -3.54
CA THR A 92 -1.18 7.22 -2.21
C THR A 92 -2.67 7.52 -2.33
N LEU A 93 -3.51 6.84 -1.53
CA LEU A 93 -4.95 7.10 -1.46
C LEU A 93 -5.21 8.37 -0.61
N ASP A 94 -5.63 9.46 -1.25
CA ASP A 94 -5.91 10.73 -0.58
C ASP A 94 -7.17 10.67 0.30
N GLY A 95 -7.13 11.38 1.43
CA GLY A 95 -8.20 11.34 2.43
C GLY A 95 -8.29 10.03 3.24
N SER A 96 -7.39 9.08 3.02
CA SER A 96 -7.39 7.78 3.71
C SER A 96 -6.51 7.76 4.97
N ARG A 97 -6.82 6.84 5.88
CA ARG A 97 -5.96 6.42 7.00
C ARG A 97 -5.65 4.92 6.95
N HIS A 98 -4.87 4.41 7.88
CA HIS A 98 -4.30 3.07 7.82
C HIS A 98 -5.31 1.96 7.55
N GLY A 99 -6.52 2.03 8.09
CA GLY A 99 -7.57 1.03 7.91
C GLY A 99 -8.25 1.02 6.53
N SER A 100 -7.97 2.00 5.66
CA SER A 100 -8.76 2.27 4.45
C SER A 100 -8.63 1.20 3.36
N TYR A 101 -7.57 0.39 3.41
CA TYR A 101 -7.37 -0.74 2.50
C TYR A 101 -8.09 -2.03 2.93
N THR A 102 -8.95 -1.96 3.95
CA THR A 102 -9.62 -3.12 4.54
C THR A 102 -11.15 -2.94 4.54
N ASP A 103 -11.87 -3.97 4.97
CA ASP A 103 -13.32 -3.88 5.17
C ASP A 103 -13.73 -2.90 6.28
N ALA A 104 -12.78 -2.30 7.01
CA ALA A 104 -13.05 -1.21 7.97
C ALA A 104 -13.82 -0.05 7.31
N GLU A 105 -13.53 0.28 6.05
CA GLU A 105 -14.27 1.28 5.26
C GLU A 105 -15.77 0.97 5.21
N THR A 106 -16.12 -0.31 5.10
CA THR A 106 -17.52 -0.72 5.03
C THR A 106 -18.13 -0.88 6.42
N LEU A 107 -17.38 -1.45 7.37
CA LEU A 107 -17.90 -1.87 8.67
C LEU A 107 -17.96 -0.74 9.70
N LEU A 108 -16.91 0.08 9.82
CA LEU A 108 -16.84 1.10 10.87
C LEU A 108 -17.92 2.19 10.72
N PRO A 109 -18.26 2.70 9.52
CA PRO A 109 -19.36 3.66 9.39
C PRO A 109 -20.72 3.11 9.86
N GLN A 110 -20.95 1.80 9.75
CA GLN A 110 -22.17 1.16 10.24
C GLN A 110 -22.21 1.17 11.77
N LEU A 111 -21.10 0.79 12.41
CA LEU A 111 -20.95 0.84 13.87
C LEU A 111 -21.08 2.27 14.41
N ALA A 112 -20.52 3.27 13.70
CA ALA A 112 -20.63 4.68 14.07
C ALA A 112 -22.09 5.16 14.03
N ARG A 113 -22.86 4.78 13.00
CA ARG A 113 -24.30 5.10 12.93
C ARG A 113 -25.12 4.48 14.06
N GLN A 114 -24.66 3.36 14.61
CA GLN A 114 -25.25 2.70 15.78
C GLN A 114 -24.76 3.28 17.12
N GLY A 115 -23.84 4.25 17.10
CA GLY A 115 -23.25 4.83 18.31
C GLY A 115 -22.23 3.90 19.00
N ALA A 116 -21.81 2.80 18.37
CA ALA A 116 -20.87 1.85 18.93
C ALA A 116 -19.42 2.34 18.90
N ILE A 117 -19.10 3.29 18.01
CA ILE A 117 -17.79 3.95 17.94
C ILE A 117 -17.96 5.46 17.82
N ALA A 118 -17.00 6.20 18.39
CA ALA A 118 -17.00 7.66 18.30
C ALA A 118 -16.59 8.12 16.88
N PRO A 119 -17.14 9.25 16.38
CA PRO A 119 -16.74 9.81 15.08
C PRO A 119 -15.23 10.08 14.96
N GLY A 120 -14.56 10.44 16.06
CA GLY A 120 -13.10 10.61 16.09
C GLY A 120 -12.34 9.31 15.86
N THR A 121 -12.80 8.20 16.46
CA THR A 121 -12.24 6.86 16.21
C THR A 121 -12.40 6.46 14.75
N LEU A 122 -13.59 6.67 14.18
CA LEU A 122 -13.85 6.40 12.76
C LEU A 122 -12.86 7.16 11.86
N ARG A 123 -12.73 8.47 12.07
CA ARG A 123 -11.82 9.31 11.27
C ARG A 123 -10.34 8.91 11.48
N ASN A 124 -9.94 8.51 12.67
CA ASN A 124 -8.56 8.08 12.91
C ASN A 124 -8.22 6.78 12.18
N ASP A 125 -9.18 5.86 12.06
CA ASP A 125 -8.96 4.56 11.43
C ASP A 125 -9.00 4.62 9.90
N ILE A 126 -10.01 5.29 9.33
CA ILE A 126 -10.27 5.28 7.86
C ILE A 126 -10.20 6.66 7.20
N GLY A 127 -10.04 7.73 7.97
CA GLY A 127 -9.92 9.08 7.42
C GLY A 127 -11.26 9.68 6.99
N ASP A 128 -11.22 10.43 5.90
CA ASP A 128 -12.29 11.26 5.36
C ASP A 128 -12.71 10.88 3.95
N ILE A 129 -12.01 9.93 3.33
CA ILE A 129 -12.41 9.39 2.05
C ILE A 129 -13.80 8.77 2.15
N ARG A 130 -14.55 8.87 1.05
CA ARG A 130 -15.80 8.15 0.93
C ARG A 130 -15.54 6.63 0.90
N PRO A 131 -16.17 5.83 1.76
CA PRO A 131 -15.92 4.39 1.81
C PRO A 131 -16.09 3.63 0.49
N ASP A 132 -17.10 3.99 -0.30
CA ASP A 132 -17.35 3.36 -1.60
C ASP A 132 -16.21 3.64 -2.60
N ARG A 133 -15.56 4.79 -2.47
CA ARG A 133 -14.42 5.20 -3.29
C ARG A 133 -13.14 4.48 -2.87
N ALA A 134 -12.85 4.40 -1.58
CA ALA A 134 -11.72 3.63 -1.07
C ALA A 134 -11.77 2.17 -1.55
N VAL A 135 -12.90 1.48 -1.32
CA VAL A 135 -13.10 0.09 -1.73
C VAL A 135 -12.95 -0.09 -3.24
N LEU A 136 -13.53 0.81 -4.04
CA LEU A 136 -13.43 0.74 -5.50
C LEU A 136 -12.01 0.97 -5.98
N ALA A 137 -11.30 1.97 -5.43
CA ALA A 137 -9.92 2.27 -5.79
C ALA A 137 -8.99 1.09 -5.46
N THR A 138 -9.05 0.57 -4.23
CA THR A 138 -8.25 -0.59 -3.81
C THR A 138 -8.45 -1.77 -4.75
N ARG A 139 -9.71 -2.18 -4.99
CA ARG A 139 -10.01 -3.32 -5.86
C ARG A 139 -9.52 -3.10 -7.28
N THR A 140 -9.71 -1.89 -7.83
CA THR A 140 -9.37 -1.60 -9.22
C THR A 140 -7.85 -1.58 -9.43
N TYR A 141 -7.09 -0.95 -8.53
CA TYR A 141 -5.63 -0.87 -8.65
C TYR A 141 -4.95 -2.22 -8.44
N VAL A 142 -5.40 -2.99 -7.42
CA VAL A 142 -4.89 -4.35 -7.17
C VAL A 142 -5.22 -5.28 -8.36
N ALA A 143 -6.44 -5.21 -8.89
CA ALA A 143 -6.84 -6.02 -10.04
C ALA A 143 -6.04 -5.65 -11.29
N ALA A 144 -5.92 -4.35 -11.61
CA ALA A 144 -5.15 -3.89 -12.77
C ALA A 144 -3.68 -4.36 -12.70
N PHE A 145 -3.06 -4.32 -11.52
CA PHE A 145 -1.70 -4.79 -11.33
C PHE A 145 -1.55 -6.29 -11.61
N PHE A 146 -2.42 -7.12 -11.03
CA PHE A 146 -2.34 -8.57 -11.25
C PHE A 146 -2.80 -8.99 -12.65
N ASP A 147 -3.78 -8.31 -13.24
CA ASP A 147 -4.20 -8.56 -14.62
C ASP A 147 -3.05 -8.28 -15.59
N HIS A 148 -2.27 -7.21 -15.37
CA HIS A 148 -1.10 -6.93 -16.18
C HIS A 148 -0.03 -8.02 -16.02
N TRP A 149 0.43 -8.27 -14.79
CA TRP A 149 1.62 -9.10 -14.57
C TRP A 149 1.38 -10.61 -14.51
N LEU A 150 0.14 -11.06 -14.28
CA LEU A 150 -0.20 -12.48 -14.22
C LEU A 150 -1.07 -12.96 -15.38
N ARG A 151 -1.72 -12.04 -16.10
CA ARG A 151 -2.62 -12.37 -17.22
C ARG A 151 -2.26 -11.68 -18.53
N GLY A 152 -1.29 -10.76 -18.55
CA GLY A 152 -0.87 -10.04 -19.75
C GLY A 152 -1.90 -9.02 -20.24
N HIS A 153 -2.78 -8.54 -19.36
CA HIS A 153 -3.85 -7.60 -19.69
C HIS A 153 -3.54 -6.22 -19.10
N ASP A 154 -2.96 -5.33 -19.91
CA ASP A 154 -2.64 -3.96 -19.49
C ASP A 154 -3.84 -3.01 -19.69
N THR A 155 -4.26 -2.34 -18.63
CA THR A 155 -5.31 -1.32 -18.69
C THR A 155 -4.76 0.11 -18.70
N HIS A 156 -3.43 0.29 -18.66
CA HIS A 156 -2.72 1.56 -18.55
C HIS A 156 -3.13 2.40 -17.33
N LEU A 157 -3.73 1.78 -16.31
CA LEU A 157 -4.19 2.48 -15.11
C LEU A 157 -3.01 2.86 -14.21
N LEU A 158 -1.93 2.11 -14.28
CA LEU A 158 -0.76 2.25 -13.41
C LEU A 158 0.31 3.16 -14.00
N ASP A 159 0.08 3.72 -15.20
CA ASP A 159 1.03 4.57 -15.91
C ASP A 159 1.08 6.01 -15.37
N GLY A 160 0.14 6.38 -14.49
CA GLY A 160 0.11 7.69 -13.87
C GLY A 160 -1.26 8.09 -13.30
N PRO A 161 -1.51 9.41 -13.14
CA PRO A 161 -2.77 9.92 -12.62
C PRO A 161 -4.00 9.53 -13.46
N SER A 162 -5.10 9.18 -12.80
CA SER A 162 -6.35 8.82 -13.46
C SER A 162 -7.50 9.75 -13.09
N ALA A 163 -8.14 10.38 -14.07
CA ALA A 163 -9.34 11.19 -13.84
C ALA A 163 -10.53 10.37 -13.27
N ARG A 164 -10.51 9.04 -13.41
CA ARG A 164 -11.52 8.13 -12.80
C ARG A 164 -11.27 7.89 -11.32
N PHE A 165 -10.03 8.08 -10.87
CA PHE A 165 -9.57 7.85 -9.50
C PHE A 165 -8.72 9.05 -9.03
N PRO A 166 -9.31 10.26 -8.94
CA PRO A 166 -8.58 11.45 -8.50
C PRO A 166 -8.00 11.31 -7.08
N GLU A 167 -8.56 10.41 -6.26
CA GLU A 167 -8.04 10.08 -4.93
C GLU A 167 -6.75 9.25 -4.96
N MET A 168 -6.38 8.63 -6.09
CA MET A 168 -5.16 7.83 -6.20
C MET A 168 -4.02 8.69 -6.75
N VAL A 169 -3.22 9.25 -5.84
CA VAL A 169 -2.13 10.17 -6.18
C VAL A 169 -0.89 9.38 -6.57
N HIS A 170 -0.52 9.46 -7.85
CA HIS A 170 0.70 8.83 -8.38
C HIS A 170 1.96 9.58 -7.94
N GLN A 171 3.01 8.83 -7.59
CA GLN A 171 4.30 9.34 -7.17
C GLN A 171 5.36 8.91 -8.18
N PRO A 172 5.89 9.84 -8.99
CA PRO A 172 6.90 9.54 -10.00
C PRO A 172 8.29 9.27 -9.39
#